data_AF-A0A3E3IF51-F1
#
_entry.id   AF-A0A3E3IF51-F1
#
_cell.length_a   1.000
_cell.length_b   1.000
_cell.length_c   1.000
_cell.angle_alpha   90.00
_cell.angle_beta   90.00
_cell.angle_gamma   90.00
#
_symmetry.space_group_name_H-M   'P 1'
#
loop_
_entity.id
_entity.type
_entity.pdbx_description
1 polymer ?
#
loop_
_entity_poly.entity_id
_entity_poly.type
_entity_poly.pdbx_seq_one_letter_code
_entity_poly.pdbx_strand_id
1 'polypeptide(L)'
;MLPENDGDGYFLLVEGGKKVRLAAGSAAYRNEQIGVRDINIFSINDLNIIENNPIYSYGIYFQPYEIFEDWQKVFQYAIAVLDVEWTPDTLQKVYELFLDFMKNQICEFVETPAILEKEIFFKTFLKTINKKREYLCCKEDAIVSSDWFKTVENRFVYLNNIYTLLERNYPKEIREMNHTKTFELSDFRGLLDASEAGTAYQKGMIWEETAAYMLERIEGLKINGRRLRVDRQEIDLCCVNVSVKEELWKLGALILVECKNWSSKADVSVIRSIGQIMYMKGTTATLLFSKQGVTSEAKDEILQLALKGEYVLCITKSDLLAVREKEDFNKLLLRKWCEVEERIADDVRLLG
;
A
#
# COMPACT_ATOMS: atom_id res chain seq x y z
N MET A 1 12.90 -6.14 30.70
CA MET A 1 12.01 -7.29 30.40
C MET A 1 12.61 -8.51 31.07
N LEU A 2 11.83 -9.21 31.90
CA LEU A 2 12.22 -10.54 32.39
C LEU A 2 11.74 -11.56 31.34
N PRO A 3 12.53 -12.58 31.00
CA PRO A 3 12.10 -13.62 30.06
C PRO A 3 10.99 -14.48 30.68
N GLU A 4 9.91 -14.69 29.94
CA GLU A 4 8.77 -15.55 30.31
C GLU A 4 8.93 -16.94 29.70
N ASN A 5 8.38 -17.98 30.33
CA ASN A 5 8.49 -19.37 29.89
C ASN A 5 7.09 -19.98 29.72
N ASP A 6 6.74 -20.42 28.50
CA ASP A 6 5.44 -21.00 28.15
C ASP A 6 5.44 -22.54 28.05
N GLY A 7 6.51 -23.20 28.51
CA GLY A 7 6.69 -24.65 28.42
C GLY A 7 7.53 -25.10 27.21
N ASP A 8 7.63 -24.27 26.16
CA ASP A 8 8.49 -24.50 24.99
C ASP A 8 9.80 -23.69 25.04
N GLY A 9 10.06 -23.00 26.15
CA GLY A 9 11.29 -22.26 26.42
C GLY A 9 11.07 -20.80 26.78
N TYR A 10 12.16 -20.06 26.94
CA TYR A 10 12.10 -18.65 27.30
C TYR A 10 11.87 -17.76 26.08
N PHE A 11 11.03 -16.74 26.23
CA PHE A 11 10.81 -15.69 25.23
C PHE A 11 10.82 -14.30 25.86
N LEU A 12 11.11 -13.30 25.02
CA LEU A 12 10.91 -11.89 25.33
C LEU A 12 9.56 -11.44 24.73
N LEU A 13 8.74 -10.81 25.55
CA LEU A 13 7.55 -10.11 25.07
C LEU A 13 7.94 -8.69 24.68
N VAL A 14 7.91 -8.38 23.38
CA VAL A 14 8.19 -7.03 22.88
C VAL A 14 6.89 -6.27 22.59
N GLU A 15 7.01 -4.96 22.42
CA GLU A 15 5.89 -4.06 22.15
C GLU A 15 5.04 -4.56 20.96
N GLY A 16 3.71 -4.45 21.09
CA GLY A 16 2.76 -5.04 20.13
C GLY A 16 2.45 -6.52 20.36
N GLY A 17 2.87 -7.09 21.49
CA GLY A 17 2.50 -8.46 21.89
C GLY A 17 3.25 -9.55 21.15
N LYS A 18 4.38 -9.25 20.49
CA LYS A 18 5.19 -10.25 19.79
C LYS A 18 6.08 -11.01 20.77
N LYS A 19 6.22 -12.32 20.54
CA LYS A 19 7.13 -13.20 21.26
C LYS A 19 8.42 -13.40 20.46
N VAL A 20 9.56 -13.11 21.09
CA VAL A 20 10.89 -13.39 20.55
C VAL A 20 11.52 -14.50 21.37
N ARG A 21 11.61 -15.72 20.81
CA ARG A 21 12.17 -16.88 21.51
C ARG A 21 13.69 -16.74 21.66
N LEU A 22 14.19 -17.06 22.85
CA LEU A 22 15.60 -16.92 23.22
C LEU A 22 16.46 -18.16 22.92
N ALA A 23 15.87 -19.23 22.36
CA ALA A 23 16.56 -20.49 22.11
C ALA A 23 17.33 -20.47 20.77
N ALA A 24 18.62 -20.79 20.80
CA ALA A 24 19.44 -21.00 19.61
C ALA A 24 19.07 -22.32 18.93
N GLY A 25 18.41 -22.26 17.76
CA GLY A 25 18.16 -23.42 16.91
C GLY A 25 16.70 -23.69 16.56
N SER A 26 15.72 -23.02 17.18
CA SER A 26 14.36 -23.00 16.63
C SER A 26 14.36 -22.05 15.44
N ALA A 27 13.96 -22.52 14.25
CA ALA A 27 13.74 -21.66 13.10
C ALA A 27 12.81 -20.50 13.50
N ALA A 28 13.39 -19.32 13.75
CA ALA A 28 12.74 -18.13 14.28
C ALA A 28 11.95 -17.39 13.18
N TYR A 29 11.08 -18.14 12.49
CA TYR A 29 10.23 -17.69 11.39
C TYR A 29 8.74 -17.67 11.75
N ARG A 30 8.40 -17.67 13.04
CA ARG A 30 7.00 -17.44 13.45
C ARG A 30 6.90 -16.08 14.10
N ASN A 31 6.12 -15.20 13.49
CA ASN A 31 5.55 -14.01 14.13
C ASN A 31 4.57 -14.45 15.24
N GLU A 32 5.05 -15.20 16.23
CA GLU A 32 4.25 -15.62 17.37
C GLU A 32 3.84 -14.38 18.16
N GLN A 33 2.54 -14.22 18.36
CA GLN A 33 1.97 -13.18 19.22
C GLN A 33 1.40 -13.81 20.48
N ILE A 34 1.29 -13.00 21.52
CA ILE A 34 0.59 -13.35 22.74
C ILE A 34 -0.87 -13.69 22.40
N GLY A 35 -1.37 -14.78 22.95
CA GLY A 35 -2.73 -15.25 22.72
C GLY A 35 -3.40 -15.76 23.98
N VAL A 36 -4.62 -16.28 23.82
CA VAL A 36 -5.42 -16.80 24.95
C VAL A 36 -4.68 -17.85 25.80
N ARG A 37 -3.76 -18.61 25.20
CA ARG A 37 -2.92 -19.60 25.91
C ARG A 37 -1.96 -18.96 26.91
N ASP A 38 -1.59 -17.70 26.70
CA ASP A 38 -0.59 -17.00 27.49
C ASP A 38 -1.22 -16.17 28.62
N ILE A 39 -2.37 -15.56 28.34
CA ILE A 39 -3.00 -14.57 29.24
C ILE A 39 -4.40 -14.98 29.72
N ASN A 40 -4.90 -16.15 29.32
CA ASN A 40 -6.24 -16.69 29.66
C ASN A 40 -7.42 -15.75 29.32
N ILE A 41 -7.19 -14.77 28.43
CA ILE A 41 -8.20 -13.89 27.85
C ILE A 41 -7.95 -13.77 26.35
N PHE A 42 -8.99 -13.54 25.56
CA PHE A 42 -8.82 -13.31 24.11
C PHE A 42 -7.99 -12.03 23.89
N SER A 43 -6.89 -12.19 23.18
CA SER A 43 -6.10 -11.06 22.69
C SER A 43 -6.73 -10.46 21.43
N ILE A 44 -6.30 -9.25 21.06
CA ILE A 44 -6.67 -8.64 19.77
C ILE A 44 -6.24 -9.53 18.59
N ASN A 45 -5.12 -10.25 18.73
CA ASN A 45 -4.65 -11.19 17.71
C ASN A 45 -5.60 -12.39 17.56
N ASP A 46 -6.07 -12.95 18.67
CA ASP A 46 -7.06 -14.04 18.63
C ASP A 46 -8.35 -13.60 17.94
N LEU A 47 -8.83 -12.38 18.23
CA LEU A 47 -9.97 -11.79 17.54
C LEU A 47 -9.71 -11.62 16.04
N ASN A 48 -8.55 -11.09 15.65
CA ASN A 48 -8.17 -10.96 14.24
C ASN A 48 -8.15 -12.32 13.52
N ILE A 49 -7.63 -13.37 14.15
CA ILE A 49 -7.64 -14.73 13.58
C ILE A 49 -9.08 -15.21 13.38
N ILE A 50 -9.95 -15.03 14.38
CA ILE A 50 -11.36 -15.43 14.29
C ILE A 50 -12.08 -14.66 13.17
N GLU A 51 -11.83 -13.37 13.05
CA GLU A 51 -12.45 -12.50 12.05
C GLU A 51 -11.97 -12.76 10.61
N ASN A 52 -10.78 -13.35 10.45
CA ASN A 52 -10.17 -13.55 9.13
C ASN A 52 -10.07 -15.03 8.73
N ASN A 53 -10.29 -16.00 9.61
CA ASN A 53 -10.16 -17.41 9.25
C ASN A 53 -11.52 -18.03 8.88
N PRO A 54 -11.69 -18.58 7.65
CA PRO A 54 -12.95 -19.17 7.22
C PRO A 54 -13.35 -20.42 8.02
N ILE A 55 -12.46 -21.02 8.81
CA ILE A 55 -12.81 -22.17 9.66
C ILE A 55 -13.98 -21.83 10.59
N TYR A 56 -14.05 -20.60 11.09
CA TYR A 56 -15.07 -20.22 12.07
C TYR A 56 -16.44 -20.01 11.43
N SER A 57 -16.53 -19.42 10.23
CA SER A 57 -17.81 -19.07 9.60
C SER A 57 -18.24 -20.02 8.48
N TYR A 58 -17.30 -20.72 7.86
CA TYR A 58 -17.53 -21.70 6.80
C TYR A 58 -17.19 -23.12 7.20
N GLY A 59 -16.49 -23.34 8.31
CA GLY A 59 -16.07 -24.68 8.68
C GLY A 59 -14.96 -25.23 7.79
N ILE A 60 -14.21 -24.36 7.09
CA ILE A 60 -13.15 -24.76 6.16
C ILE A 60 -11.80 -24.33 6.72
N TYR A 61 -10.92 -25.28 6.96
CA TYR A 61 -9.54 -25.02 7.34
C TYR A 61 -8.60 -25.32 6.17
N PHE A 62 -7.91 -24.30 5.66
CA PHE A 62 -6.93 -24.45 4.58
C PHE A 62 -5.54 -24.79 5.11
N GLN A 63 -4.83 -25.66 4.39
CA GLN A 63 -3.47 -26.10 4.72
C GLN A 63 -2.51 -25.95 3.52
N PRO A 64 -1.32 -25.36 3.71
CA PRO A 64 -0.89 -24.61 4.89
C PRO A 64 -1.66 -23.27 5.03
N TYR A 65 -1.96 -22.89 6.27
CA TYR A 65 -2.81 -21.71 6.55
C TYR A 65 -2.15 -20.40 6.12
N GLU A 66 -0.83 -20.31 6.22
CA GLU A 66 -0.04 -19.13 5.89
C GLU A 66 -0.17 -18.77 4.39
N ILE A 67 -0.26 -19.77 3.51
CA ILE A 67 -0.52 -19.52 2.08
C ILE A 67 -1.92 -18.94 1.91
N PHE A 68 -2.92 -19.51 2.57
CA PHE A 68 -4.28 -18.97 2.50
C PHE A 68 -4.35 -17.53 3.03
N GLU A 69 -3.67 -17.25 4.13
CA GLU A 69 -3.61 -15.93 4.74
C GLU A 69 -3.01 -14.88 3.77
N ASP A 70 -1.89 -15.21 3.11
CA ASP A 70 -1.27 -14.35 2.08
C ASP A 70 -2.27 -14.04 0.96
N TRP A 71 -2.94 -15.07 0.42
CA TRP A 71 -3.95 -14.90 -0.62
C TRP A 71 -5.14 -14.05 -0.16
N GLN A 72 -5.62 -14.26 1.07
CA GLN A 72 -6.71 -13.47 1.62
C GLN A 72 -6.30 -12.00 1.81
N LYS A 73 -5.08 -11.72 2.25
CA LYS A 73 -4.57 -10.35 2.38
C LYS A 73 -4.56 -9.62 1.04
N VAL A 74 -4.14 -10.29 -0.04
CA VAL A 74 -4.19 -9.73 -1.41
C VAL A 74 -5.63 -9.61 -1.92
N PHE A 75 -6.50 -10.58 -1.63
CA PHE A 75 -7.91 -10.51 -1.96
C PHE A 75 -8.59 -9.30 -1.31
N GLN A 76 -8.33 -9.07 -0.02
CA GLN A 76 -8.80 -7.89 0.72
C GLN A 76 -8.30 -6.58 0.12
N TYR A 77 -7.07 -6.56 -0.39
CA TYR A 77 -6.53 -5.41 -1.12
C TYR A 77 -7.28 -5.16 -2.42
N ALA A 78 -7.46 -6.19 -3.24
CA ALA A 78 -8.16 -6.09 -4.53
C ALA A 78 -9.60 -5.56 -4.37
N ILE A 79 -10.35 -6.04 -3.38
CA ILE A 79 -11.71 -5.55 -3.13
C ILE A 79 -11.73 -4.15 -2.50
N ALA A 80 -10.71 -3.76 -1.74
CA ALA A 80 -10.62 -2.42 -1.17
C ALA A 80 -10.30 -1.34 -2.22
N VAL A 81 -9.52 -1.67 -3.26
CA VAL A 81 -9.19 -0.73 -4.35
C VAL A 81 -10.25 -0.64 -5.44
N LEU A 82 -11.08 -1.69 -5.59
CA LEU A 82 -12.14 -1.74 -6.60
C LEU A 82 -13.25 -0.73 -6.29
N ASP A 83 -13.77 -0.04 -7.30
CA ASP A 83 -14.80 1.00 -7.14
C ASP A 83 -16.21 0.39 -7.06
N VAL A 84 -16.44 -0.40 -6.01
CA VAL A 84 -17.70 -1.08 -5.71
C VAL A 84 -18.16 -0.70 -4.31
N GLU A 85 -19.43 -0.31 -4.19
CA GLU A 85 -20.10 -0.23 -2.90
C GLU A 85 -20.44 -1.65 -2.41
N TRP A 86 -19.63 -2.13 -1.47
CA TRP A 86 -19.78 -3.44 -0.89
C TRP A 86 -20.92 -3.48 0.14
N THR A 87 -21.71 -4.54 0.08
CA THR A 87 -22.67 -4.95 1.12
C THR A 87 -22.22 -6.30 1.67
N PRO A 88 -22.74 -6.75 2.83
CA PRO A 88 -22.44 -8.09 3.33
C PRO A 88 -22.74 -9.18 2.29
N ASP A 89 -23.86 -9.06 1.56
CA ASP A 89 -24.28 -10.04 0.55
C ASP A 89 -23.37 -10.05 -0.67
N THR A 90 -22.97 -8.88 -1.18
CA THR A 90 -22.08 -8.81 -2.36
C THR A 90 -20.67 -9.27 -2.03
N LEU A 91 -20.17 -8.95 -0.82
CA LEU A 91 -18.90 -9.48 -0.32
C LEU A 91 -18.95 -10.98 -0.12
N GLN A 92 -20.05 -11.52 0.43
CA GLN A 92 -20.21 -12.95 0.59
C GLN A 92 -20.08 -13.67 -0.74
N LYS A 93 -20.76 -13.17 -1.77
CA LYS A 93 -20.72 -13.79 -3.11
C LYS A 93 -19.29 -13.86 -3.68
N VAL A 94 -18.51 -12.78 -3.59
CA VAL A 94 -17.12 -12.80 -4.11
C VAL A 94 -16.16 -13.57 -3.20
N TYR A 95 -16.41 -13.57 -1.89
CA TYR A 95 -15.60 -14.34 -0.95
C TYR A 95 -15.81 -15.84 -1.15
N GLU A 96 -17.05 -16.30 -1.39
CA GLU A 96 -17.34 -17.70 -1.69
C GLU A 96 -16.64 -18.16 -2.97
N LEU A 97 -16.63 -17.32 -4.01
CA LEU A 97 -15.84 -17.60 -5.21
C LEU A 97 -14.35 -17.68 -4.92
N PHE A 98 -13.83 -16.78 -4.08
CA PHE A 98 -12.44 -16.82 -3.64
C PHE A 98 -12.13 -18.12 -2.87
N LEU A 99 -12.99 -18.54 -1.94
CA LEU A 99 -12.83 -19.80 -1.21
C LEU A 99 -12.84 -21.01 -2.15
N ASP A 100 -13.74 -21.02 -3.13
CA ASP A 100 -13.79 -22.08 -4.15
C ASP A 100 -12.52 -22.11 -5.00
N PHE A 101 -11.99 -20.94 -5.37
CA PHE A 101 -10.70 -20.85 -6.05
C PHE A 101 -9.57 -21.42 -5.17
N MET A 102 -9.53 -21.06 -3.88
CA MET A 102 -8.54 -21.58 -2.94
C MET A 102 -8.60 -23.11 -2.82
N LYS A 103 -9.80 -23.68 -2.68
CA LYS A 103 -10.01 -25.14 -2.59
C LYS A 103 -9.56 -25.88 -3.85
N ASN A 104 -9.86 -25.32 -5.01
CA ASN A 104 -9.69 -26.02 -6.28
C ASN A 104 -8.30 -25.84 -6.89
N GLN A 105 -7.57 -24.79 -6.52
CA GLN A 105 -6.33 -24.42 -7.21
C GLN A 105 -5.12 -24.20 -6.31
N ILE A 106 -5.31 -23.88 -5.02
CA ILE A 106 -4.21 -23.37 -4.20
C ILE A 106 -3.90 -24.24 -2.97
N CYS A 107 -4.91 -24.56 -2.15
CA CYS A 107 -4.70 -25.19 -0.85
C CYS A 107 -5.45 -26.52 -0.73
N GLU A 108 -4.88 -27.45 0.04
CA GLU A 108 -5.65 -28.53 0.63
C GLU A 108 -6.57 -27.97 1.73
N PHE A 109 -7.64 -28.68 2.07
CA PHE A 109 -8.58 -28.23 3.10
C PHE A 109 -9.20 -29.39 3.89
N VAL A 110 -9.60 -29.05 5.11
CA VAL A 110 -10.36 -29.93 6.01
C VAL A 110 -11.67 -29.24 6.36
N GLU A 111 -12.75 -30.01 6.41
CA GLU A 111 -14.06 -29.53 6.82
C GLU A 111 -14.35 -29.86 8.30
N THR A 112 -14.99 -28.92 8.97
CA THR A 112 -15.40 -28.99 10.37
C THR A 112 -16.70 -28.21 10.55
N PRO A 113 -17.52 -28.47 11.58
CA PRO A 113 -18.65 -27.59 11.89
C PRO A 113 -18.20 -26.14 12.09
N ALA A 114 -18.91 -25.22 11.44
CA ALA A 114 -18.75 -23.78 11.66
C ALA A 114 -19.31 -23.40 13.04
N ILE A 115 -18.71 -22.38 13.66
CA ILE A 115 -19.06 -21.91 15.01
C ILE A 115 -19.69 -20.51 14.95
N LEU A 116 -19.40 -19.73 13.90
CA LEU A 116 -19.92 -18.39 13.66
C LEU A 116 -20.89 -18.37 12.49
N GLU A 117 -21.94 -17.56 12.61
CA GLU A 117 -22.82 -17.26 11.50
C GLU A 117 -22.11 -16.40 10.45
N LYS A 118 -22.33 -16.70 9.17
CA LYS A 118 -21.78 -15.92 8.05
C LYS A 118 -22.17 -14.45 8.11
N GLU A 119 -23.38 -14.13 8.58
CA GLU A 119 -23.85 -12.74 8.71
C GLU A 119 -22.95 -11.92 9.64
N ILE A 120 -22.54 -12.49 10.78
CA ILE A 120 -21.62 -11.85 11.73
C ILE A 120 -20.27 -11.63 11.06
N PHE A 121 -19.74 -12.66 10.39
CA PHE A 121 -18.47 -12.59 9.66
C PHE A 121 -18.48 -11.45 8.63
N PHE A 122 -19.49 -11.37 7.77
CA PHE A 122 -19.50 -10.35 6.70
C PHE A 122 -19.78 -8.94 7.19
N LYS A 123 -20.51 -8.75 8.30
CA LYS A 123 -20.62 -7.44 8.94
C LYS A 123 -19.26 -6.92 9.41
N THR A 124 -18.43 -7.79 9.98
CA THR A 124 -17.09 -7.42 10.45
C THR A 124 -16.09 -7.30 9.29
N PHE A 125 -16.17 -8.21 8.32
CA PHE A 125 -15.35 -8.17 7.12
C PHE A 125 -15.57 -6.87 6.34
N LEU A 126 -16.82 -6.45 6.14
CA LEU A 126 -17.16 -5.18 5.49
C LEU A 126 -16.53 -3.97 6.21
N LYS A 127 -16.61 -3.93 7.55
CA LYS A 127 -15.95 -2.86 8.33
C LYS A 127 -14.44 -2.84 8.10
N THR A 128 -13.81 -4.01 8.04
CA THR A 128 -12.38 -4.15 7.76
C THR A 128 -12.03 -3.64 6.37
N ILE A 129 -12.82 -3.98 5.36
CA ILE A 129 -12.62 -3.49 3.98
C ILE A 129 -12.81 -1.99 3.89
N ASN A 130 -13.80 -1.42 4.59
CA ASN A 130 -14.02 0.02 4.60
C ASN A 130 -12.86 0.78 5.27
N LYS A 131 -12.35 0.30 6.41
CA LYS A 131 -11.13 0.86 7.03
C LYS A 131 -9.93 0.81 6.10
N LYS A 132 -9.71 -0.34 5.43
CA LYS A 132 -8.64 -0.48 4.42
C LYS A 132 -8.81 0.49 3.27
N ARG A 133 -10.04 0.70 2.78
CA ARG A 133 -10.36 1.68 1.74
C ARG A 133 -10.08 3.10 2.21
N GLU A 134 -10.53 3.47 3.41
CA GLU A 134 -10.28 4.79 4.00
C GLU A 134 -8.78 5.08 4.17
N TYR A 135 -8.02 4.08 4.61
CA TYR A 135 -6.56 4.16 4.69
C TYR A 135 -5.90 4.34 3.32
N LEU A 136 -6.30 3.55 2.32
CA LEU A 136 -5.79 3.66 0.94
C LEU A 136 -6.20 4.98 0.26
N CYS A 137 -7.25 5.62 0.76
CA CYS A 137 -7.63 6.99 0.43
C CYS A 137 -6.94 8.03 1.33
N CYS A 138 -5.95 7.64 2.15
CA CYS A 138 -5.25 8.46 3.13
C CYS A 138 -6.15 9.28 4.07
N LYS A 139 -7.40 8.85 4.33
CA LYS A 139 -8.35 9.52 5.22
C LYS A 139 -8.21 9.14 6.69
N GLU A 140 -7.65 7.97 6.98
CA GLU A 140 -7.46 7.45 8.33
C GLU A 140 -5.97 7.36 8.68
N ASP A 141 -5.60 7.70 9.91
CA ASP A 141 -4.23 7.58 10.44
C ASP A 141 -3.97 6.27 11.17
N ALA A 142 -5.03 5.49 11.44
CA ALA A 142 -4.88 4.16 12.01
C ALA A 142 -4.02 3.32 11.06
N ILE A 143 -2.82 2.95 11.52
CA ILE A 143 -1.92 2.08 10.78
C ILE A 143 -2.67 0.78 10.51
N VAL A 144 -3.14 0.58 9.29
CA VAL A 144 -3.44 -0.78 8.84
C VAL A 144 -2.14 -1.55 8.96
N SER A 145 -2.20 -2.72 9.59
CA SER A 145 -1.01 -3.49 9.97
C SER A 145 0.07 -3.43 8.87
N SER A 146 1.28 -2.98 9.22
CA SER A 146 2.42 -2.91 8.29
C SER A 146 2.67 -4.26 7.59
N ASP A 147 2.30 -5.36 8.24
CA ASP A 147 2.32 -6.71 7.69
C ASP A 147 1.41 -6.87 6.46
N TRP A 148 0.24 -6.23 6.43
CA TRP A 148 -0.68 -6.30 5.30
C TRP A 148 -0.08 -5.66 4.05
N PHE A 149 0.45 -4.43 4.15
CA PHE A 149 1.11 -3.75 3.04
C PHE A 149 2.31 -4.54 2.52
N LYS A 150 3.19 -4.97 3.42
CA LYS A 150 4.34 -5.80 3.05
C LYS A 150 3.92 -7.12 2.40
N THR A 151 2.84 -7.75 2.86
CA THR A 151 2.33 -8.97 2.23
C THR A 151 1.85 -8.67 0.81
N VAL A 152 1.04 -7.63 0.62
CA VAL A 152 0.53 -7.25 -0.70
C VAL A 152 1.69 -6.91 -1.65
N GLU A 153 2.67 -6.15 -1.20
CA GLU A 153 3.86 -5.78 -1.98
C GLU A 153 4.70 -7.00 -2.37
N ASN A 154 4.84 -8.00 -1.50
CA ASN A 154 5.58 -9.23 -1.79
C ASN A 154 4.77 -10.29 -2.55
N ARG A 155 3.46 -10.09 -2.71
CA ARG A 155 2.51 -11.07 -3.27
C ARG A 155 1.60 -10.47 -4.35
N PHE A 156 1.98 -9.31 -4.91
CA PHE A 156 1.16 -8.61 -5.90
C PHE A 156 0.84 -9.47 -7.12
N VAL A 157 1.68 -10.44 -7.46
CA VAL A 157 1.46 -11.39 -8.56
C VAL A 157 0.15 -12.18 -8.41
N TYR A 158 -0.40 -12.30 -7.19
CA TYR A 158 -1.70 -12.93 -6.93
C TYR A 158 -2.87 -12.09 -7.46
N LEU A 159 -2.68 -10.78 -7.64
CA LEU A 159 -3.72 -9.86 -8.12
C LEU A 159 -4.27 -10.26 -9.48
N ASN A 160 -3.44 -10.80 -10.38
CA ASN A 160 -3.92 -11.22 -11.69
C ASN A 160 -5.03 -12.29 -11.60
N ASN A 161 -4.83 -13.29 -10.74
CA ASN A 161 -5.83 -14.35 -10.52
C ASN A 161 -7.06 -13.82 -9.76
N ILE A 162 -6.85 -12.93 -8.78
CA ILE A 162 -7.94 -12.31 -8.03
C ILE A 162 -8.79 -11.39 -8.93
N TYR A 163 -8.17 -10.57 -9.78
CA TYR A 163 -8.90 -9.72 -10.73
C TYR A 163 -9.68 -10.55 -11.74
N THR A 164 -9.10 -11.64 -12.25
CA THR A 164 -9.82 -12.59 -13.12
C THR A 164 -11.05 -13.19 -12.43
N LEU A 165 -10.95 -13.45 -11.13
CA LEU A 165 -12.08 -13.95 -10.32
C LEU A 165 -13.16 -12.88 -10.14
N LEU A 166 -12.77 -11.65 -9.78
CA LEU A 166 -13.67 -10.53 -9.57
C LEU A 166 -14.36 -10.08 -10.86
N GLU A 167 -13.68 -10.17 -12.01
CA GLU A 167 -14.22 -9.81 -13.33
C GLU A 167 -15.48 -10.60 -13.70
N ARG A 168 -15.66 -11.81 -13.16
CA ARG A 168 -16.88 -12.61 -13.36
C ARG A 168 -18.15 -11.94 -12.85
N ASN A 169 -18.04 -11.08 -11.83
CA ASN A 169 -19.18 -10.36 -11.24
C ASN A 169 -19.10 -8.85 -11.48
N TYR A 170 -17.90 -8.31 -11.66
CA TYR A 170 -17.62 -6.88 -11.78
C TYR A 170 -16.76 -6.56 -13.02
N PRO A 171 -17.18 -6.98 -14.23
CA PRO A 171 -16.37 -6.80 -15.43
C PRO A 171 -16.26 -5.33 -15.84
N LYS A 172 -17.20 -4.48 -15.44
CA LYS A 172 -17.14 -3.05 -15.73
C LYS A 172 -16.07 -2.40 -14.86
N GLU A 173 -16.10 -2.65 -13.55
CA GLU A 173 -15.23 -2.03 -12.56
C GLU A 173 -13.78 -2.48 -12.73
N ILE A 174 -13.55 -3.75 -13.09
CA ILE A 174 -12.20 -4.24 -13.43
C ILE A 174 -11.67 -3.56 -14.70
N ARG A 175 -12.50 -3.42 -15.74
CA ARG A 175 -12.10 -2.70 -16.98
C ARG A 175 -11.82 -1.23 -16.72
N GLU A 176 -12.65 -0.55 -15.93
CA GLU A 176 -12.48 0.85 -15.56
C GLU A 176 -11.23 1.07 -14.71
N MET A 177 -10.93 0.18 -13.77
CA MET A 177 -9.72 0.24 -12.96
C MET A 177 -8.44 0.10 -13.80
N ASN A 178 -8.48 -0.71 -14.86
CA ASN A 178 -7.36 -0.90 -15.79
C ASN A 178 -7.32 0.15 -16.91
N HIS A 179 -8.34 1.00 -17.03
CA HIS A 179 -8.42 1.99 -18.09
C HIS A 179 -7.65 3.27 -17.71
N THR A 180 -6.66 3.63 -18.52
CA THR A 180 -5.96 4.91 -18.41
C THR A 180 -6.64 5.98 -19.25
N LYS A 181 -6.65 7.23 -18.76
CA LYS A 181 -7.10 8.37 -19.58
C LYS A 181 -6.21 8.57 -20.81
N THR A 182 -6.72 9.23 -21.84
CA THR A 182 -5.92 9.62 -23.02
C THR A 182 -4.92 10.72 -22.66
N PHE A 183 -3.70 10.60 -23.16
CA PHE A 183 -2.68 11.63 -23.07
C PHE A 183 -2.73 12.52 -24.31
N GLU A 184 -2.86 13.83 -24.09
CA GLU A 184 -2.85 14.86 -25.12
C GLU A 184 -1.75 15.87 -24.78
N LEU A 185 -0.74 15.98 -25.65
CA LEU A 185 0.42 16.83 -25.39
C LEU A 185 0.02 18.30 -25.22
N SER A 186 -0.95 18.79 -26.00
CA SER A 186 -1.45 20.17 -25.89
C SER A 186 -2.04 20.46 -24.52
N ASP A 187 -2.86 19.56 -23.99
CA ASP A 187 -3.51 19.71 -22.69
C ASP A 187 -2.47 19.72 -21.58
N PHE A 188 -1.52 18.79 -21.65
CA PHE A 188 -0.44 18.69 -20.68
C PHE A 188 0.45 19.95 -20.67
N ARG A 189 0.79 20.49 -21.86
CA ARG A 189 1.54 21.75 -21.96
C ARG A 189 0.73 22.93 -21.46
N GLY A 190 -0.58 22.98 -21.75
CA GLY A 190 -1.48 23.99 -21.22
C GLY A 190 -1.50 24.02 -19.69
N LEU A 191 -1.53 22.84 -19.03
CA LEU A 191 -1.42 22.75 -17.57
C LEU A 191 -0.07 23.29 -17.05
N LEU A 192 1.04 22.91 -17.69
CA LEU A 192 2.37 23.38 -17.31
C LEU A 192 2.53 24.89 -17.45
N ASP A 193 1.96 25.50 -18.49
CA ASP A 193 2.00 26.95 -18.69
C ASP A 193 1.06 27.67 -17.72
N ALA A 194 -0.15 27.15 -17.51
CA ALA A 194 -1.10 27.70 -16.54
C ALA A 194 -0.56 27.67 -15.10
N SER A 195 0.29 26.68 -14.76
CA SER A 195 0.94 26.58 -13.45
C SER A 195 1.92 27.72 -13.13
N GLU A 196 2.22 28.60 -14.10
CA GLU A 196 3.09 29.78 -13.92
C GLU A 196 2.34 31.06 -13.57
N ALA A 197 1.03 31.11 -13.82
CA ALA A 197 0.23 32.33 -13.73
C ALA A 197 -0.67 32.34 -12.48
N GLY A 198 -1.02 33.54 -12.00
CA GLY A 198 -1.92 33.73 -10.87
C GLY A 198 -1.23 33.78 -9.50
N THR A 199 -2.01 33.56 -8.44
CA THR A 199 -1.53 33.57 -7.05
C THR A 199 -0.76 32.29 -6.70
N ALA A 200 0.03 32.31 -5.62
CA ALA A 200 0.76 31.12 -5.18
C ALA A 200 -0.16 29.91 -4.96
N TYR A 201 -1.37 30.15 -4.42
CA TYR A 201 -2.38 29.12 -4.23
C TYR A 201 -2.89 28.54 -5.55
N GLN A 202 -3.23 29.39 -6.53
CA GLN A 202 -3.69 28.95 -7.86
C GLN A 202 -2.61 28.14 -8.58
N LYS A 203 -1.36 28.61 -8.52
CA LYS A 203 -0.20 27.90 -9.06
C LYS A 203 -0.02 26.53 -8.43
N GLY A 204 -0.17 26.42 -7.11
CA GLY A 204 -0.12 25.15 -6.37
C GLY A 204 -1.20 24.18 -6.85
N MET A 205 -2.46 24.62 -6.89
CA MET A 205 -3.57 23.77 -7.36
C MET A 205 -3.36 23.26 -8.79
N ILE A 206 -2.92 24.11 -9.73
CA ILE A 206 -2.67 23.69 -11.11
C ILE A 206 -1.50 22.73 -11.20
N TRP A 207 -0.49 22.89 -10.33
CA TRP A 207 0.65 21.98 -10.26
C TRP A 207 0.25 20.59 -9.76
N GLU A 208 -0.64 20.52 -8.76
CA GLU A 208 -1.26 19.26 -8.33
C GLU A 208 -2.09 18.62 -9.45
N GLU A 209 -2.89 19.39 -10.20
CA GLU A 209 -3.63 18.88 -11.35
C GLU A 209 -2.69 18.41 -12.47
N THR A 210 -1.53 19.03 -12.63
CA THR A 210 -0.49 18.59 -13.58
C THR A 210 0.07 17.23 -13.17
N ALA A 211 0.34 17.02 -11.88
CA ALA A 211 0.77 15.73 -11.34
C ALA A 211 -0.33 14.68 -11.53
N ALA A 212 -1.57 15.00 -11.16
CA ALA A 212 -2.71 14.11 -11.30
C ALA A 212 -2.96 13.72 -12.76
N TYR A 213 -2.85 14.66 -13.69
CA TYR A 213 -2.96 14.40 -15.12
C TYR A 213 -2.01 13.27 -15.53
N MET A 214 -0.73 13.34 -15.19
CA MET A 214 0.23 12.31 -15.57
C MET A 214 -0.02 10.97 -14.88
N LEU A 215 -0.35 10.98 -13.59
CA LEU A 215 -0.55 9.77 -12.80
C LEU A 215 -1.76 8.95 -13.27
N GLU A 216 -2.86 9.62 -13.64
CA GLU A 216 -4.07 8.96 -14.21
C GLU A 216 -3.84 8.32 -15.60
N ARG A 217 -2.66 8.53 -16.18
CA ARG A 217 -2.26 8.01 -17.49
C ARG A 217 -1.22 6.89 -17.38
N ILE A 218 -0.81 6.54 -16.16
CA ILE A 218 0.00 5.36 -15.88
C ILE A 218 -0.94 4.17 -15.69
N GLU A 219 -0.77 3.16 -16.55
CA GLU A 219 -1.48 1.89 -16.40
C GLU A 219 -1.04 1.20 -15.11
N GLY A 220 -1.99 0.86 -14.25
CA GLY A 220 -1.72 0.22 -12.96
C GLY A 220 -1.58 1.18 -11.78
N LEU A 221 -1.75 2.49 -11.96
CA LEU A 221 -1.89 3.44 -10.86
C LEU A 221 -3.30 4.05 -10.86
N LYS A 222 -3.87 4.21 -9.67
CA LYS A 222 -5.17 4.85 -9.47
C LYS A 222 -5.05 5.93 -8.40
N ILE A 223 -5.45 7.16 -8.71
CA ILE A 223 -5.56 8.22 -7.70
C ILE A 223 -6.76 7.92 -6.82
N ASN A 224 -6.52 7.70 -5.53
CA ASN A 224 -7.55 7.38 -4.54
C ASN A 224 -7.81 8.51 -3.53
N GLY A 225 -7.01 9.58 -3.57
CA GLY A 225 -7.16 10.72 -2.67
C GLY A 225 -6.56 11.99 -3.26
N ARG A 226 -7.20 13.13 -2.96
CA ARG A 226 -6.79 14.47 -3.40
C ARG A 226 -7.04 15.48 -2.28
N ARG A 227 -6.07 16.38 -2.06
CA ARG A 227 -6.12 17.50 -1.09
C ARG A 227 -6.68 17.08 0.26
N LEU A 228 -6.11 16.03 0.81
CA LEU A 228 -6.59 15.45 2.05
C LEU A 228 -5.97 16.20 3.20
N ARG A 229 -6.82 16.61 4.14
CA ARG A 229 -6.40 17.16 5.42
C ARG A 229 -6.77 16.17 6.49
N VAL A 230 -5.77 15.49 7.02
CA VAL A 230 -5.92 14.57 8.15
C VAL A 230 -5.08 15.13 9.28
N ASP A 231 -5.74 15.43 10.39
CA ASP A 231 -5.19 16.15 11.54
C ASP A 231 -4.45 17.45 11.15
N ARG A 232 -3.12 17.46 11.27
CA ARG A 232 -2.24 18.61 10.97
C ARG A 232 -1.42 18.39 9.69
N GLN A 233 -1.71 17.35 8.92
CA GLN A 233 -0.99 17.00 7.71
C GLN A 233 -1.87 17.21 6.49
N GLU A 234 -1.27 17.80 5.47
CA GLU A 234 -1.86 17.98 4.15
C GLU A 234 -1.16 17.01 3.20
N ILE A 235 -1.93 16.15 2.54
CA ILE A 235 -1.46 15.24 1.50
C ILE A 235 -2.09 15.72 0.19
N ASP A 236 -1.25 16.14 -0.76
CA ASP A 236 -1.72 16.71 -2.02
C ASP A 236 -2.46 15.67 -2.86
N LEU A 237 -1.84 14.51 -3.12
CA LEU A 237 -2.52 13.36 -3.74
C LEU A 237 -2.02 12.05 -3.11
N CYS A 238 -2.83 10.99 -3.22
CA CYS A 238 -2.36 9.63 -3.01
C CYS A 238 -2.82 8.71 -4.13
N CYS A 239 -1.93 7.80 -4.52
CA CYS A 239 -2.18 6.78 -5.52
C CYS A 239 -2.11 5.40 -4.88
N VAL A 240 -2.92 4.47 -5.38
CA VAL A 240 -2.78 3.04 -5.10
C VAL A 240 -2.27 2.33 -6.32
N ASN A 241 -1.44 1.31 -6.09
CA ASN A 241 -0.92 0.45 -7.13
C ASN A 241 -1.89 -0.71 -7.37
N VAL A 242 -2.54 -0.70 -8.53
CA VAL A 242 -3.45 -1.77 -9.00
C VAL A 242 -2.82 -2.58 -10.14
N SER A 243 -1.51 -2.41 -10.35
CA SER A 243 -0.77 -3.05 -11.43
C SER A 243 -0.60 -4.55 -11.19
N VAL A 244 -0.52 -5.30 -12.27
CA VAL A 244 0.01 -6.67 -12.27
C VAL A 244 1.48 -6.73 -12.73
N LYS A 245 2.09 -5.58 -13.02
CA LYS A 245 3.46 -5.43 -13.51
C LYS A 245 4.41 -5.10 -12.35
N GLU A 246 5.48 -5.86 -12.24
CA GLU A 246 6.46 -5.79 -11.14
C GLU A 246 7.11 -4.41 -11.01
N GLU A 247 7.36 -3.72 -12.12
CA GLU A 247 8.13 -2.48 -12.15
C GLU A 247 7.47 -1.36 -11.32
N LEU A 248 6.13 -1.32 -11.28
CA LEU A 248 5.41 -0.34 -10.48
C LEU A 248 5.36 -0.71 -8.99
N TRP A 249 5.47 -2.00 -8.64
CA TRP A 249 5.43 -2.47 -7.25
C TRP A 249 6.65 -2.09 -6.44
N LYS A 250 7.73 -1.65 -7.09
CA LYS A 250 8.84 -0.94 -6.42
C LYS A 250 8.36 0.30 -5.64
N LEU A 251 7.32 0.97 -6.12
CA LEU A 251 6.75 2.15 -5.46
C LEU A 251 5.89 1.80 -4.23
N GLY A 252 5.58 0.52 -4.03
CA GLY A 252 4.69 0.04 -2.97
C GLY A 252 3.22 0.05 -3.35
N ALA A 253 2.36 -0.37 -2.41
CA ALA A 253 0.91 -0.46 -2.63
C ALA A 253 0.23 0.91 -2.54
N LEU A 254 0.69 1.77 -1.63
CA LEU A 254 0.23 3.14 -1.43
C LEU A 254 1.38 4.10 -1.70
N ILE A 255 1.16 5.07 -2.59
CA ILE A 255 2.15 6.01 -3.08
C ILE A 255 1.67 7.41 -2.75
N LEU A 256 2.45 8.14 -1.95
CA LEU A 256 2.16 9.54 -1.64
C LEU A 256 2.65 10.43 -2.78
N VAL A 257 1.97 11.55 -2.98
CA VAL A 257 2.36 12.55 -3.97
C VAL A 257 2.30 13.92 -3.31
N GLU A 258 3.43 14.63 -3.37
CA GLU A 258 3.60 15.95 -2.79
C GLU A 258 4.00 16.95 -3.89
N CYS A 259 3.39 18.13 -3.88
CA CYS A 259 3.46 19.12 -4.95
C CYS A 259 3.99 20.46 -4.42
N LYS A 260 5.18 20.87 -4.88
CA LYS A 260 5.81 22.15 -4.54
C LYS A 260 6.06 23.01 -5.78
N ASN A 261 5.14 23.94 -6.04
CA ASN A 261 5.27 24.96 -7.10
C ASN A 261 5.91 26.25 -6.57
N TRP A 262 7.15 26.15 -6.13
CA TRP A 262 7.90 27.29 -5.59
C TRP A 262 8.85 27.89 -6.64
N SER A 263 9.19 29.16 -6.48
CA SER A 263 10.23 29.82 -7.28
C SER A 263 11.64 29.43 -6.82
N SER A 264 11.79 28.99 -5.58
CA SER A 264 13.00 28.41 -5.00
C SER A 264 12.91 26.88 -4.97
N LYS A 265 14.06 26.24 -4.76
CA LYS A 265 14.15 24.79 -4.51
C LYS A 265 13.51 24.44 -3.17
N ALA A 266 12.91 23.25 -3.09
CA ALA A 266 12.45 22.68 -1.83
C ALA A 266 13.66 22.33 -0.95
N ASP A 267 13.60 22.68 0.33
CA ASP A 267 14.68 22.49 1.29
C ASP A 267 14.51 21.19 2.10
N VAL A 268 15.41 20.97 3.07
CA VAL A 268 15.43 19.79 3.93
C VAL A 268 14.15 19.64 4.75
N SER A 269 13.48 20.74 5.12
CA SER A 269 12.27 20.68 5.93
C SER A 269 11.13 19.96 5.20
N VAL A 270 11.03 20.16 3.88
CA VAL A 270 10.05 19.46 3.03
C VAL A 270 10.32 17.96 3.04
N ILE A 271 11.57 17.55 2.87
CA ILE A 271 11.94 16.12 2.81
C ILE A 271 11.71 15.44 4.16
N ARG A 272 12.00 16.11 5.28
CA ARG A 272 11.73 15.57 6.62
C ARG A 272 10.24 15.42 6.90
N SER A 273 9.43 16.38 6.46
CA SER A 273 7.97 16.29 6.55
C SER A 273 7.45 15.09 5.75
N ILE A 274 7.95 14.89 4.53
CA ILE A 274 7.62 13.72 3.70
C ILE A 274 8.00 12.42 4.43
N GLY A 275 9.22 12.31 4.94
CA GLY A 275 9.67 11.11 5.66
C GLY A 275 8.79 10.79 6.88
N GLN A 276 8.34 11.80 7.64
CA GLN A 276 7.39 11.60 8.74
C GLN A 276 6.04 11.04 8.27
N ILE A 277 5.48 11.58 7.19
CA ILE A 277 4.21 11.09 6.62
C ILE A 277 4.40 9.66 6.10
N MET A 278 5.50 9.38 5.40
CA MET A 278 5.82 8.05 4.88
C MET A 278 5.88 7.01 6.01
N TYR A 279 6.57 7.33 7.10
CA TYR A 279 6.66 6.47 8.27
C TYR A 279 5.28 6.17 8.87
N MET A 280 4.44 7.20 9.06
CA MET A 280 3.10 7.01 9.65
C MET A 280 2.14 6.26 8.71
N LYS A 281 2.27 6.47 7.40
CA LYS A 281 1.47 5.79 6.37
C LYS A 281 2.10 4.50 5.87
N GLY A 282 3.23 4.06 6.45
CA GLY A 282 3.92 2.82 6.08
C GLY A 282 4.21 2.69 4.59
N THR A 283 4.48 3.79 3.88
CA THR A 283 4.63 3.80 2.42
C THR A 283 6.08 3.67 1.99
N THR A 284 6.32 2.90 0.94
CA THR A 284 7.67 2.70 0.36
C THR A 284 8.14 3.92 -0.44
N ALA A 285 7.24 4.58 -1.20
CA ALA A 285 7.63 5.68 -2.06
C ALA A 285 6.73 6.92 -1.97
N THR A 286 7.34 8.09 -2.15
CA THR A 286 6.68 9.37 -2.38
C THR A 286 7.17 9.99 -3.70
N LEU A 287 6.24 10.45 -4.53
CA LEU A 287 6.54 11.26 -5.71
C LEU A 287 6.49 12.74 -5.35
N LEU A 288 7.66 13.39 -5.32
CA LEU A 288 7.78 14.82 -5.06
C LEU A 288 7.81 15.58 -6.39
N PHE A 289 6.68 16.17 -6.78
CA PHE A 289 6.62 17.12 -7.88
C PHE A 289 7.10 18.49 -7.39
N SER A 290 8.39 18.76 -7.52
CA SER A 290 9.00 20.04 -7.13
C SER A 290 9.45 20.80 -8.37
N LYS A 291 8.80 21.94 -8.67
CA LYS A 291 9.07 22.72 -9.89
C LYS A 291 10.55 22.99 -10.14
N GLN A 292 11.26 23.49 -9.12
CA GLN A 292 12.68 23.84 -9.17
C GLN A 292 13.61 22.70 -8.69
N GLY A 293 13.03 21.58 -8.27
CA GLY A 293 13.75 20.49 -7.60
C GLY A 293 14.08 20.80 -6.14
N VAL A 294 15.14 20.20 -5.64
CA VAL A 294 15.51 20.22 -4.21
C VAL A 294 16.92 20.79 -4.01
N THR A 295 17.20 21.38 -2.85
CA THR A 295 18.55 21.85 -2.48
C THR A 295 19.53 20.68 -2.36
N SER A 296 20.84 20.95 -2.29
CA SER A 296 21.85 19.90 -2.14
C SER A 296 21.69 19.14 -0.83
N GLU A 297 21.43 19.86 0.27
CA GLU A 297 21.20 19.28 1.60
C GLU A 297 19.94 18.42 1.61
N ALA A 298 18.89 18.84 0.88
CA ALA A 298 17.68 18.05 0.72
C ALA A 298 17.92 16.76 -0.08
N LYS A 299 18.84 16.77 -1.06
CA LYS A 299 19.26 15.53 -1.75
C LYS A 299 19.94 14.55 -0.80
N ASP A 300 20.74 15.05 0.14
CA ASP A 300 21.40 14.19 1.12
C ASP A 300 20.36 13.57 2.08
N GLU A 301 19.35 14.33 2.50
CA GLU A 301 18.23 13.80 3.30
C GLU A 301 17.42 12.74 2.52
N ILE A 302 17.17 12.94 1.22
CA ILE A 302 16.53 11.91 0.36
C ILE A 302 17.36 10.62 0.36
N LEU A 303 18.69 10.71 0.29
CA LEU A 303 19.54 9.52 0.37
C LEU A 303 19.46 8.83 1.75
N GLN A 304 19.35 9.60 2.84
CA GLN A 304 19.18 9.01 4.18
C GLN A 304 17.85 8.26 4.31
N LEU A 305 16.78 8.74 3.69
CA LEU A 305 15.50 8.03 3.62
C LEU A 305 15.64 6.75 2.77
N ALA A 306 16.29 6.85 1.61
CA ALA A 306 16.47 5.70 0.72
C ALA A 306 17.25 4.55 1.37
N LEU A 307 18.26 4.86 2.20
CA LEU A 307 18.99 3.86 3.00
C LEU A 307 18.11 3.12 4.03
N LYS A 308 16.95 3.69 4.39
CA LYS A 308 15.95 3.05 5.25
C LYS A 308 14.86 2.33 4.46
N GLY A 309 14.96 2.30 3.13
CA GLY A 309 13.94 1.76 2.24
C GLY A 309 12.79 2.72 1.92
N GLU A 310 12.93 4.02 2.23
CA GLU A 310 11.93 5.06 1.98
C GLU A 310 12.38 5.93 0.80
N TYR A 311 11.72 5.80 -0.36
CA TYR A 311 12.16 6.42 -1.60
C TYR A 311 11.39 7.69 -1.92
N VAL A 312 12.09 8.82 -2.02
CA VAL A 312 11.50 10.10 -2.50
C VAL A 312 11.98 10.39 -3.92
N LEU A 313 11.09 10.27 -4.90
CA LEU A 313 11.40 10.52 -6.30
C LEU A 313 11.08 11.97 -6.68
N CYS A 314 12.11 12.78 -6.87
CA CYS A 314 11.95 14.18 -7.24
C CYS A 314 11.72 14.36 -8.75
N ILE A 315 10.54 14.86 -9.11
CA ILE A 315 10.10 15.17 -10.48
C ILE A 315 10.04 16.69 -10.63
N THR A 316 10.84 17.23 -11.56
CA THR A 316 10.94 18.67 -11.78
C THR A 316 10.11 19.14 -12.96
N LYS A 317 9.87 20.46 -13.07
CA LYS A 317 9.27 21.02 -14.30
C LYS A 317 10.09 20.69 -15.55
N SER A 318 11.42 20.69 -15.44
CA SER A 318 12.29 20.31 -16.56
C SER A 318 12.07 18.86 -16.98
N ASP A 319 11.88 17.94 -16.02
CA ASP A 319 11.56 16.54 -16.32
C ASP A 319 10.21 16.44 -17.05
N LEU A 320 9.18 17.13 -16.55
CA LEU A 320 7.85 17.15 -17.18
C LEU A 320 7.87 17.78 -18.58
N LEU A 321 8.69 18.81 -18.80
CA LEU A 321 8.85 19.41 -20.12
C LEU A 321 9.52 18.47 -21.14
N ALA A 322 10.17 17.40 -20.71
CA ALA A 322 10.74 16.39 -21.60
C ALA A 322 9.71 15.36 -22.09
N VAL A 323 8.59 15.19 -21.39
CA VAL A 323 7.54 14.21 -21.72
C VAL A 323 6.79 14.61 -23.00
N ARG A 324 6.73 13.72 -23.98
CA ARG A 324 6.02 13.90 -25.26
C ARG A 324 4.86 12.93 -25.43
N GLU A 325 4.95 11.76 -24.81
CA GLU A 325 3.92 10.72 -24.77
C GLU A 325 3.81 10.10 -23.37
N LYS A 326 2.78 9.29 -23.12
CA LYS A 326 2.55 8.72 -21.78
C LYS A 326 3.70 7.80 -21.34
N GLU A 327 4.30 7.07 -22.28
CA GLU A 327 5.42 6.14 -22.03
C GLU A 327 6.67 6.85 -21.53
N ASP A 328 6.89 8.12 -21.91
CA ASP A 328 8.02 8.90 -21.42
C ASP A 328 7.97 9.13 -19.91
N PHE A 329 6.76 9.22 -19.35
CA PHE A 329 6.58 9.41 -17.92
C PHE A 329 6.87 8.13 -17.14
N ASN A 330 6.50 6.96 -17.67
CA ASN A 330 6.89 5.67 -17.10
C ASN A 330 8.42 5.52 -17.09
N LYS A 331 9.08 5.85 -18.21
CA LYS A 331 10.54 5.85 -18.31
C LYS A 331 11.17 6.85 -17.34
N LEU A 332 10.56 8.02 -17.15
CA LEU A 332 11.00 9.02 -16.18
C LEU A 332 10.97 8.47 -14.75
N LEU A 333 9.85 7.86 -14.32
CA LEU A 333 9.74 7.29 -12.98
C LEU A 333 10.79 6.21 -12.73
N LEU A 334 10.95 5.28 -13.67
CA LEU A 334 11.95 4.23 -13.57
C LEU A 334 13.37 4.81 -13.50
N ARG A 335 13.67 5.81 -14.33
CA ARG A 335 14.97 6.50 -14.27
C ARG A 335 15.21 7.16 -12.92
N LYS A 336 14.22 7.87 -12.38
CA LYS A 336 14.32 8.52 -11.05
C LYS A 336 14.53 7.50 -9.93
N TRP A 337 13.89 6.34 -10.02
CA TRP A 337 14.11 5.23 -9.10
C TRP A 337 15.57 4.75 -9.17
N CYS A 338 16.05 4.39 -10.36
CA CYS A 338 17.43 3.93 -10.55
C CYS A 338 18.47 4.98 -10.11
N GLU A 339 18.24 6.26 -10.39
CA GLU A 339 19.10 7.37 -9.93
C GLU A 339 19.25 7.40 -8.39
N VAL A 340 18.23 6.98 -7.64
CA VAL A 340 18.30 6.89 -6.17
C VAL A 340 18.98 5.60 -5.73
N GLU A 341 18.62 4.45 -6.32
CA GLU A 341 19.23 3.15 -5.99
C GLU A 341 20.73 3.11 -6.26
N GLU A 342 21.17 3.59 -7.43
CA GLU A 342 22.60 3.63 -7.79
C GLU A 342 23.42 4.47 -6.81
N ARG A 343 22.83 5.51 -6.22
CA ARG A 343 23.52 6.37 -5.25
C ARG A 343 23.66 5.74 -3.87
N ILE A 344 22.86 4.72 -3.56
CA ILE A 344 22.95 3.99 -2.29
C ILE A 344 23.59 2.61 -2.45
N ALA A 345 23.72 2.08 -3.67
CA ALA A 345 24.16 0.70 -3.94
C ALA A 345 25.49 0.30 -3.27
N ASP A 346 26.44 1.23 -3.19
CA ASP A 346 27.77 1.00 -2.59
C ASP A 346 27.91 1.61 -1.18
N ASP A 347 26.81 2.03 -0.55
CA ASP A 347 26.87 2.63 0.78
C ASP A 347 27.07 1.56 1.85
N VAL A 348 28.21 1.65 2.55
CA VAL A 348 28.60 0.72 3.63
C VAL A 348 27.53 0.59 4.72
N ARG A 349 26.67 1.62 4.90
CA ARG A 349 25.57 1.59 5.88
C ARG A 349 24.48 0.59 5.52
N LEU A 350 24.43 0.08 4.29
CA LEU A 350 23.54 -1.00 3.88
C LEU A 350 24.00 -2.39 4.36
N LEU A 351 25.23 -2.53 4.86
CA LEU A 351 25.79 -3.83 5.31
C LEU A 351 25.41 -4.22 6.74
N GLY A 352 24.67 -3.36 7.46
CA GLY A 352 24.24 -3.58 8.85
C GLY A 352 25.16 -2.94 9.88
#